data_AF-A0A1Y4LI91-F1
#
_entry.id   AF-A0A1Y4LI91-F1
#
_cell.length_a   1.000
_cell.length_b   1.000
_cell.length_c   1.000
_cell.angle_alpha   90.00
_cell.angle_beta   90.00
_cell.angle_gamma   90.00
#
_symmetry.space_group_name_H-M   'P 1'
#
loop_
_entity.id
_entity.type
_entity.pdbx_description
1 polymer ?
#
loop_
_entity_poly.entity_id
_entity_poly.type
_entity_poly.pdbx_seq_one_letter_code
_entity_poly.pdbx_strand_id
1 'polypeptide(L)'
;MRDVGKFYLEDGGRKNRMGKRWITDLALTMILLFLIGYSLIGEEIHEWLGLGMLLLMIFHHALNVSWYQNLKKGQYSPYRCVQTALTALLLFTVLGSMFSGLMLSQYVLDFLPLHGGNELARALHLPCAYWGFLFMGLHLGLHWGAVMGMARRIMNLHTASKYRSGILRLLAAVISCYGLYAFFHNGLPDYLLLRSSFVFFSLD
;
A
#
# COMPACT_ATOMS: atom_id res chain seq x y z
N MET A 1 37.20 -8.13 -25.39
CA MET A 1 36.06 -7.34 -25.93
C MET A 1 34.68 -7.96 -25.70
N ARG A 2 34.54 -9.28 -25.42
CA ARG A 2 33.23 -9.92 -25.14
C ARG A 2 32.57 -9.53 -23.79
N ASP A 3 33.34 -9.10 -22.79
CA ASP A 3 32.81 -8.79 -21.45
C ASP A 3 32.14 -7.42 -21.33
N VAL A 4 32.54 -6.46 -22.17
CA VAL A 4 32.05 -5.08 -22.08
C VAL A 4 30.57 -5.01 -22.52
N GLY A 5 30.20 -5.74 -23.58
CA GLY A 5 28.80 -5.83 -24.04
C GLY A 5 27.88 -6.51 -23.02
N LYS A 6 28.37 -7.55 -22.33
CA LYS A 6 27.60 -8.25 -21.29
C LYS A 6 27.34 -7.34 -20.08
N PHE A 7 28.36 -6.57 -19.67
CA PHE A 7 28.24 -5.59 -18.58
C PHE A 7 27.19 -4.51 -18.88
N TYR A 8 27.16 -3.94 -20.08
CA TYR A 8 26.16 -2.93 -20.45
C TYR A 8 24.73 -3.47 -20.50
N LEU A 9 24.56 -4.71 -20.99
CA LEU A 9 23.24 -5.36 -21.02
C LEU A 9 22.76 -5.71 -19.61
N GLU A 10 23.66 -6.16 -18.72
CA GLU A 10 23.34 -6.43 -17.32
C GLU A 10 23.02 -5.15 -16.53
N ASP A 11 23.79 -4.07 -16.72
CA ASP A 11 23.55 -2.78 -16.07
C ASP A 11 22.24 -2.13 -16.56
N GLY A 12 22.02 -2.12 -17.87
CA GLY A 12 20.77 -1.65 -18.48
C GLY A 12 19.56 -2.45 -17.99
N GLY A 13 19.67 -3.78 -17.94
CA GLY A 13 18.61 -4.65 -17.40
C GLY A 13 18.33 -4.39 -15.92
N ARG A 14 19.36 -4.17 -15.11
CA ARG A 14 19.25 -3.87 -13.68
C ARG A 14 18.58 -2.51 -13.44
N LYS A 15 18.99 -1.48 -14.18
CA LYS A 15 18.40 -0.14 -14.10
C LYS A 15 16.91 -0.14 -14.48
N ASN A 16 16.56 -0.84 -15.57
CA ASN A 16 15.17 -0.98 -16.01
C ASN A 16 14.31 -1.71 -14.97
N ARG A 17 14.83 -2.78 -14.37
CA ARG A 17 14.11 -3.51 -13.31
C ARG A 17 13.87 -2.67 -12.07
N MET A 18 14.85 -1.87 -11.66
CA MET A 18 14.71 -0.94 -10.53
C MET A 18 13.64 0.11 -10.83
N GLY A 19 13.65 0.73 -12.02
CA GLY A 19 12.63 1.69 -12.42
C GLY A 19 11.21 1.11 -12.38
N LYS A 20 11.01 -0.10 -12.91
CA LYS A 20 9.70 -0.78 -12.89
C LYS A 20 9.18 -1.01 -11.47
N ARG A 21 10.05 -1.41 -10.53
CA ARG A 21 9.66 -1.61 -9.12
C ARG A 21 9.13 -0.32 -8.51
N TRP A 22 9.88 0.78 -8.62
CA TRP A 22 9.48 2.06 -8.06
C TRP A 22 8.20 2.62 -8.66
N ILE A 23 8.01 2.48 -9.97
CA ILE A 23 6.77 2.89 -10.64
C ILE A 23 5.59 2.05 -10.13
N THR A 24 5.78 0.75 -9.96
CA THR A 24 4.74 -0.15 -9.44
C THR A 24 4.38 0.20 -8.00
N ASP A 25 5.37 0.48 -7.15
CA ASP A 25 5.17 0.84 -5.75
C ASP A 25 4.43 2.18 -5.61
N LEU A 26 4.78 3.15 -6.46
CA LEU A 26 4.09 4.43 -6.53
C LEU A 26 2.65 4.26 -7.00
N ALA A 27 2.42 3.48 -8.07
CA ALA A 27 1.08 3.22 -8.60
C ALA A 27 0.18 2.53 -7.56
N LEU A 28 0.71 1.50 -6.87
CA LEU A 28 0.00 0.82 -5.78
C LEU A 28 -0.38 1.76 -4.66
N THR A 29 0.54 2.64 -4.25
CA THR A 29 0.29 3.62 -3.18
C THR A 29 -0.79 4.62 -3.59
N MET A 30 -0.72 5.14 -4.81
CA MET A 30 -1.72 6.09 -5.33
C MET A 30 -3.11 5.46 -5.43
N ILE A 31 -3.21 4.24 -5.99
CA ILE A 31 -4.49 3.54 -6.11
C ILE A 31 -5.10 3.24 -4.74
N LEU A 32 -4.30 2.83 -3.75
CA LEU A 32 -4.78 2.63 -2.38
C LEU A 32 -5.43 3.91 -1.81
N LEU A 33 -4.83 5.08 -2.03
CA LEU A 33 -5.38 6.35 -1.55
C LEU A 33 -6.73 6.67 -2.19
N PHE A 34 -6.87 6.42 -3.51
CA PHE A 34 -8.16 6.58 -4.20
C PHE A 34 -9.21 5.57 -3.71
N LEU A 35 -8.82 4.32 -3.45
CA LEU A 35 -9.72 3.28 -2.96
C LEU A 35 -10.31 3.62 -1.59
N ILE A 36 -9.51 4.16 -0.67
CA ILE A 36 -10.01 4.64 0.63
C ILE A 36 -10.93 5.87 0.45
N GLY A 37 -10.73 6.65 -0.61
CA GLY A 37 -11.59 7.76 -1.01
C GLY A 37 -12.89 7.35 -1.71
N TYR A 38 -13.49 6.19 -1.36
CA TYR A 38 -14.69 5.63 -2.00
C TYR A 38 -15.82 6.66 -2.22
N SER A 39 -16.10 7.50 -1.22
CA SER A 39 -17.16 8.52 -1.30
C SER A 39 -16.94 9.59 -2.38
N LEU A 40 -15.71 9.76 -2.86
CA LEU A 40 -15.35 10.74 -3.89
C LEU A 40 -15.41 10.17 -5.30
N ILE A 41 -15.15 8.87 -5.47
CA ILE A 41 -15.00 8.22 -6.78
C ILE A 41 -16.22 7.39 -7.19
N GLY A 42 -17.06 7.00 -6.25
CA GLY A 42 -18.22 6.14 -6.50
C GLY A 42 -17.85 4.67 -6.68
N GLU A 43 -18.88 3.83 -6.71
CA GLU A 43 -18.77 2.36 -6.66
C GLU A 43 -18.10 1.77 -7.91
N GLU A 44 -18.52 2.17 -9.10
CA GLU A 44 -17.98 1.66 -10.37
C GLU A 44 -16.47 1.89 -10.47
N ILE A 45 -16.00 3.12 -10.23
CA ILE A 45 -14.57 3.45 -10.29
C ILE A 45 -13.79 2.71 -9.21
N HIS A 46 -14.38 2.56 -8.01
CA HIS A 46 -13.76 1.82 -6.92
C HIS A 46 -13.52 0.35 -7.29
N GLU A 47 -14.49 -0.31 -7.93
CA GLU A 47 -14.32 -1.71 -8.37
C GLU A 47 -13.24 -1.87 -9.44
N TRP A 48 -13.22 -1.00 -10.45
CA TRP A 48 -12.18 -1.02 -11.50
C TRP A 48 -10.79 -0.75 -10.93
N LEU A 49 -10.66 0.21 -10.02
CA LEU A 49 -9.41 0.49 -9.32
C LEU A 49 -8.99 -0.69 -8.44
N GLY A 50 -9.94 -1.38 -7.79
CA GLY A 50 -9.69 -2.58 -6.99
C GLY A 50 -9.12 -3.72 -7.84
N LEU A 51 -9.70 -3.96 -9.02
CA LEU A 51 -9.19 -4.93 -9.98
C LEU A 51 -7.80 -4.53 -10.50
N GLY A 52 -7.59 -3.24 -10.82
CA GLY A 52 -6.28 -2.72 -11.21
C GLY A 52 -5.22 -2.92 -10.12
N MET A 53 -5.61 -2.70 -8.85
CA MET A 53 -4.76 -2.95 -7.69
C MET A 53 -4.37 -4.43 -7.59
N LEU A 54 -5.27 -5.36 -7.93
CA LEU A 54 -4.99 -6.81 -7.91
C LEU A 54 -3.86 -7.16 -8.85
N LEU A 55 -3.99 -6.70 -10.10
CA LEU A 55 -3.02 -6.98 -11.15
C LEU A 55 -1.66 -6.37 -10.82
N LEU A 56 -1.65 -5.12 -10.33
CA LEU A 56 -0.42 -4.46 -9.89
C LEU A 56 0.20 -5.14 -8.67
N MET A 57 -0.60 -5.68 -7.76
CA MET A 57 -0.11 -6.41 -6.60
C MET A 57 0.60 -7.70 -7.02
N ILE A 58 0.00 -8.47 -7.92
CA ILE A 58 0.61 -9.69 -8.50
C ILE A 58 1.92 -9.31 -9.20
N PHE A 59 1.91 -8.26 -10.00
CA PHE A 59 3.11 -7.78 -10.71
C PHE A 59 4.21 -7.33 -9.74
N HIS A 60 3.87 -6.58 -8.70
CA HIS A 60 4.79 -6.19 -7.63
C HIS A 60 5.44 -7.41 -6.97
N HIS A 61 4.64 -8.42 -6.62
CA HIS A 61 5.12 -9.65 -6.01
C HIS A 61 6.07 -10.41 -6.96
N ALA A 62 5.71 -10.51 -8.25
CA ALA A 62 6.56 -11.12 -9.27
C ALA A 62 7.92 -10.40 -9.42
N LEU A 63 7.91 -9.06 -9.44
CA LEU A 63 9.13 -8.26 -9.50
C LEU A 63 10.00 -8.42 -8.23
N ASN A 64 9.38 -8.71 -7.09
CA ASN A 64 10.00 -8.80 -5.77
C ASN A 64 10.15 -10.24 -5.23
N VAL A 65 10.05 -11.28 -6.08
CA VAL A 65 10.29 -12.70 -5.69
C VAL A 65 11.60 -12.92 -4.93
N SER A 66 12.65 -12.15 -5.27
CA SER A 66 13.94 -12.23 -4.57
C SER A 66 13.84 -11.90 -3.08
N TRP A 67 12.88 -11.07 -2.66
CA TRP A 67 12.65 -10.76 -1.24
C TRP A 67 12.19 -12.00 -0.48
N TYR A 68 11.26 -12.78 -1.03
CA TYR A 68 10.81 -14.06 -0.45
C TYR A 68 11.94 -15.08 -0.34
N GLN A 69 12.81 -15.15 -1.34
CA GLN A 69 13.99 -16.02 -1.30
C GLN A 69 14.99 -15.60 -0.21
N ASN A 70 15.14 -14.28 -0.01
CA ASN A 70 16.01 -13.72 1.01
C ASN A 70 15.41 -13.81 2.42
N LEU A 71 14.10 -14.00 2.59
CA LEU A 71 13.49 -14.29 3.89
C LEU A 71 14.10 -15.53 4.55
N LYS A 72 14.44 -16.54 3.74
CA LYS A 72 15.08 -17.78 4.22
C LYS A 72 16.59 -17.62 4.50
N LYS A 73 17.16 -16.43 4.26
CA LYS A 73 18.61 -16.19 4.31
C LYS A 73 18.98 -15.02 5.23
N GLY A 74 20.05 -15.23 6.01
CA GLY A 74 20.67 -14.21 6.87
C GLY A 74 20.08 -14.13 8.27
N GLN A 75 20.79 -13.43 9.16
CA GLN A 75 20.37 -13.20 10.54
C GLN A 75 19.19 -12.21 10.61
N TYR A 76 18.27 -12.45 11.54
CA TYR A 76 17.14 -11.58 11.79
C TYR A 76 17.49 -10.57 12.88
N SER A 77 17.81 -9.34 12.47
CA SER A 77 17.84 -8.22 13.42
C SER A 77 16.41 -7.88 13.88
N PRO A 78 16.23 -7.28 15.07
CA PRO A 78 14.91 -6.83 15.53
C PRO A 78 14.20 -5.93 14.52
N TYR A 79 14.95 -5.02 13.87
CA TYR A 79 14.44 -4.16 12.81
C TYR A 79 13.89 -4.96 11.61
N ARG A 80 14.63 -5.98 11.16
CA ARG A 80 14.22 -6.85 10.05
C ARG A 80 12.99 -7.70 10.42
N CYS A 81 12.88 -8.10 11.68
CA CYS A 81 11.71 -8.82 12.19
C CYS A 81 10.45 -7.93 12.10
N VAL A 82 10.52 -6.71 12.64
CA VAL A 82 9.40 -5.75 12.58
C VAL A 82 8.99 -5.44 11.15
N GLN A 83 9.95 -5.19 10.26
CA GLN A 83 9.67 -4.90 8.85
C GLN A 83 8.99 -6.10 8.15
N THR A 84 9.46 -7.32 8.41
CA THR A 84 8.86 -8.53 7.84
C THR A 84 7.46 -8.77 8.38
N ALA A 85 7.26 -8.63 9.69
CA ALA A 85 5.97 -8.78 10.34
C ALA A 85 4.94 -7.76 9.80
N LEU A 86 5.33 -6.49 9.72
CA LEU A 86 4.48 -5.45 9.16
C LEU A 86 4.11 -5.72 7.70
N THR A 87 5.08 -6.18 6.90
CA THR A 87 4.83 -6.54 5.49
C THR A 87 3.87 -7.72 5.37
N ALA A 88 3.98 -8.71 6.25
CA ALA A 88 3.07 -9.85 6.28
C ALA A 88 1.65 -9.45 6.70
N LEU A 89 1.51 -8.60 7.72
CA LEU A 89 0.22 -8.05 8.14
C LEU A 89 -0.43 -7.20 7.04
N LEU A 90 0.36 -6.37 6.36
CA LEU A 90 -0.09 -5.59 5.22
C LEU A 90 -0.56 -6.49 4.07
N LEU A 91 0.19 -7.55 3.76
CA LEU A 91 -0.22 -8.51 2.74
C LEU A 91 -1.55 -9.19 3.10
N PHE A 92 -1.70 -9.62 4.35
CA PHE A 92 -2.92 -10.29 4.80
C PHE A 92 -4.14 -9.36 4.75
N THR A 93 -3.99 -8.11 5.19
CA THR A 93 -5.06 -7.11 5.15
C THR A 93 -5.45 -6.72 3.73
N VAL A 94 -4.48 -6.54 2.83
CA VAL A 94 -4.80 -6.28 1.42
C VAL A 94 -5.49 -7.49 0.81
N LEU A 95 -4.97 -8.71 0.96
CA LEU A 95 -5.64 -9.91 0.42
C LEU A 95 -7.07 -10.06 0.97
N GLY A 96 -7.26 -9.90 2.28
CA GLY A 96 -8.58 -9.95 2.91
C GLY A 96 -9.55 -8.91 2.33
N SER A 97 -9.10 -7.67 2.14
CA SER A 97 -9.88 -6.61 1.50
C SER A 97 -10.20 -6.95 0.04
N MET A 98 -9.26 -7.53 -0.70
CA MET A 98 -9.48 -7.87 -2.10
C MET A 98 -10.45 -9.03 -2.28
N PHE A 99 -10.30 -10.12 -1.51
CA PHE A 99 -11.23 -11.24 -1.58
C PHE A 99 -12.65 -10.82 -1.19
N SER A 100 -12.80 -10.07 -0.11
CA SER A 100 -14.10 -9.54 0.30
C SER A 100 -14.65 -8.51 -0.68
N GLY A 101 -13.80 -7.69 -1.30
CA GLY A 101 -14.20 -6.72 -2.33
C GLY A 101 -14.69 -7.38 -3.61
N LEU A 102 -14.05 -8.47 -4.04
CA LEU A 102 -14.53 -9.27 -5.18
C LEU A 102 -15.90 -9.91 -4.90
N MET A 103 -16.19 -10.26 -3.64
CA MET A 103 -17.52 -10.75 -3.24
C MET A 103 -18.58 -9.64 -3.18
N LEU A 104 -18.17 -8.39 -3.01
CA LEU A 104 -19.06 -7.23 -2.98
C LEU A 104 -19.28 -6.58 -4.35
N SER A 105 -18.45 -6.94 -5.34
CA SER A 105 -18.51 -6.36 -6.68
C SER A 105 -19.86 -6.61 -7.34
N GLN A 106 -20.50 -5.53 -7.78
CA GLN A 106 -21.79 -5.56 -8.47
C GLN A 106 -21.66 -5.21 -9.95
N TYR A 107 -20.58 -4.53 -10.35
CA TYR A 107 -20.40 -4.03 -11.72
C TYR A 107 -19.36 -4.84 -12.50
N VAL A 108 -18.18 -5.09 -11.92
CA VAL A 108 -17.08 -5.77 -12.61
C VAL A 108 -17.26 -7.29 -12.65
N LEU A 109 -17.93 -7.85 -11.65
CA LEU A 109 -18.20 -9.29 -11.51
C LEU A 109 -19.70 -9.61 -11.45
N ASP A 110 -20.51 -8.83 -12.14
CA ASP A 110 -21.97 -9.03 -12.27
C ASP A 110 -22.37 -10.45 -12.75
N PHE A 111 -21.46 -11.13 -13.45
CA PHE A 111 -21.63 -12.49 -13.96
C PHE A 111 -21.44 -13.60 -12.91
N LEU A 112 -20.90 -13.32 -11.71
CA LEU A 112 -20.75 -14.30 -10.65
C LEU A 112 -21.96 -14.23 -9.68
N PRO A 113 -22.76 -15.30 -9.52
CA PRO A 113 -23.92 -15.30 -8.63
C PRO A 113 -23.49 -15.44 -7.15
N LEU A 114 -22.76 -14.47 -6.61
CA LEU A 114 -22.30 -14.42 -5.22
C LEU A 114 -23.23 -13.55 -4.36
N HIS A 115 -24.55 -13.68 -4.51
CA HIS A 115 -25.53 -12.80 -3.85
C HIS A 115 -25.81 -13.14 -2.36
N GLY A 116 -25.08 -14.08 -1.75
CA GLY A 116 -25.38 -14.60 -0.39
C GLY A 116 -24.47 -14.12 0.74
N GLY A 117 -23.41 -13.35 0.46
CA GLY A 117 -22.33 -13.06 1.43
C GLY A 117 -22.14 -11.59 1.82
N ASN A 118 -23.02 -10.69 1.38
CA ASN A 118 -22.77 -9.24 1.41
C ASN A 118 -22.48 -8.65 2.79
N GLU A 119 -23.11 -9.16 3.85
CA GLU A 119 -22.86 -8.68 5.23
C GLU A 119 -21.50 -9.12 5.76
N LEU A 120 -21.16 -10.40 5.61
CA LEU A 120 -19.87 -10.95 6.05
C LEU A 120 -18.73 -10.37 5.21
N ALA A 121 -18.93 -10.22 3.90
CA ALA A 121 -17.96 -9.59 3.02
C ALA A 121 -17.72 -8.12 3.42
N ARG A 122 -18.77 -7.33 3.73
CA ARG A 122 -18.60 -5.97 4.27
C ARG A 122 -17.90 -5.95 5.62
N ALA A 123 -18.28 -6.85 6.53
CA ALA A 123 -17.69 -6.96 7.86
C ALA A 123 -16.20 -7.32 7.81
N LEU A 124 -15.74 -8.03 6.77
CA LEU A 124 -14.32 -8.28 6.53
C LEU A 124 -13.63 -7.17 5.73
N HIS A 125 -14.29 -6.63 4.71
CA HIS A 125 -13.71 -5.65 3.80
C HIS A 125 -13.30 -4.37 4.51
N LEU A 126 -14.18 -3.85 5.36
CA LEU A 126 -13.97 -2.58 6.06
C LEU A 126 -12.75 -2.59 7.00
N PRO A 127 -12.66 -3.50 8.01
CA PRO A 127 -11.48 -3.54 8.87
C PRO A 127 -10.21 -3.87 8.07
N CYS A 128 -10.27 -4.77 7.08
CA CYS A 128 -9.12 -5.06 6.23
C CYS A 128 -8.63 -3.84 5.46
N ALA A 129 -9.53 -3.02 4.91
CA ALA A 129 -9.18 -1.79 4.20
C ALA A 129 -8.53 -0.76 5.14
N TYR A 130 -9.13 -0.51 6.32
CA TYR A 130 -8.58 0.46 7.28
C TYR A 130 -7.27 0.01 7.94
N TRP A 131 -7.16 -1.27 8.33
CA TRP A 131 -5.89 -1.82 8.83
C TRP A 131 -4.83 -1.82 7.74
N GLY A 132 -5.20 -2.14 6.49
CA GLY A 132 -4.32 -2.05 5.33
C GLY A 132 -3.79 -0.64 5.12
N PHE A 133 -4.66 0.38 5.21
CA PHE A 133 -4.26 1.79 5.13
C PHE A 133 -3.27 2.18 6.23
N LEU A 134 -3.55 1.79 7.48
CA LEU A 134 -2.66 2.06 8.61
C LEU A 134 -1.30 1.37 8.46
N PHE A 135 -1.30 0.08 8.12
CA PHE A 135 -0.06 -0.68 7.90
C PHE A 135 0.73 -0.17 6.70
N MET A 136 0.08 0.32 5.65
CA MET A 136 0.77 0.96 4.52
C MET A 136 1.47 2.25 4.95
N GLY A 137 0.82 3.09 5.77
CA GLY A 137 1.43 4.30 6.32
C GLY A 137 2.69 3.98 7.15
N LEU A 138 2.60 2.97 8.02
CA LEU A 138 3.75 2.49 8.80
C LEU A 138 4.84 1.91 7.89
N HIS A 139 4.47 1.14 6.88
CA HIS A 139 5.40 0.53 5.93
C HIS A 139 6.19 1.62 5.19
N LEU A 140 5.50 2.63 4.66
CA LEU A 140 6.14 3.76 3.99
C LEU A 140 7.04 4.55 4.95
N GLY A 141 6.64 4.71 6.22
CA GLY A 141 7.44 5.34 7.27
C GLY A 141 8.76 4.61 7.54
N LEU A 142 8.73 3.27 7.67
CA LEU A 142 9.95 2.46 7.83
C LEU A 142 10.86 2.55 6.59
N HIS A 143 10.27 2.69 5.41
CA HIS A 143 10.99 2.80 4.14
C HIS A 143 11.37 4.25 3.76
N TRP A 144 11.09 5.24 4.60
CA TRP A 144 11.27 6.67 4.30
C TRP A 144 12.69 7.05 3.90
N GLY A 145 13.70 6.40 4.50
CA GLY A 145 15.10 6.60 4.14
C GLY A 145 15.41 6.27 2.67
N ALA A 146 14.79 5.21 2.13
CA ALA A 146 14.93 4.80 0.74
C ALA A 146 14.20 5.76 -0.20
N VAL A 147 12.97 6.16 0.16
CA VAL A 147 12.17 7.14 -0.60
C VAL A 147 12.90 8.47 -0.71
N MET A 148 13.43 8.98 0.42
CA MET A 148 14.21 10.22 0.44
C MET A 148 15.54 10.09 -0.32
N GLY A 149 16.17 8.90 -0.29
CA GLY A 149 17.35 8.61 -1.10
C GLY A 149 17.06 8.71 -2.60
N MET A 150 15.93 8.18 -3.03
CA MET A 150 15.46 8.27 -4.42
C MET A 150 15.10 9.70 -4.81
N ALA A 151 14.31 10.40 -3.98
CA ALA A 151 13.90 11.79 -4.25
C ALA A 151 15.12 12.70 -4.44
N ARG A 152 16.16 12.56 -3.60
CA ARG A 152 17.42 13.29 -3.77
C ARG A 152 18.11 12.99 -5.10
N ARG A 153 18.11 11.72 -5.53
CA ARG A 153 18.71 11.29 -6.79
C ARG A 153 17.96 11.85 -8.01
N ILE A 154 16.64 11.87 -7.99
CA ILE A 154 15.80 12.44 -9.07
C ILE A 154 16.01 13.95 -9.16
N MET A 155 16.08 14.63 -8.00
CA MET A 155 16.24 16.08 -7.93
C MET A 155 17.71 16.55 -8.10
N ASN A 156 18.65 15.65 -8.42
CA ASN A 156 20.10 15.93 -8.49
C ASN A 156 20.65 16.69 -7.27
N LEU A 157 20.11 16.40 -6.09
CA LEU A 157 20.50 17.04 -4.84
C LEU A 157 21.67 16.29 -4.21
N HIS A 158 22.89 16.70 -4.57
CA HIS A 158 24.13 16.10 -4.05
C HIS A 158 24.57 16.63 -2.68
N THR A 159 24.10 17.82 -2.27
CA THR A 159 24.48 18.43 -0.99
C THR A 159 23.38 18.32 0.06
N ALA A 160 23.73 17.78 1.23
CA ALA A 160 22.84 17.71 2.38
C ALA A 160 22.72 19.10 3.04
N SER A 161 21.60 19.79 2.82
CA SER A 161 21.31 21.05 3.51
C SER A 161 20.60 20.80 4.84
N LYS A 162 21.22 21.24 5.95
CA LYS A 162 20.65 21.16 7.30
C LYS A 162 19.31 21.89 7.40
N TYR A 163 19.18 23.04 6.75
CA TYR A 163 17.94 23.83 6.71
C TYR A 163 16.80 23.10 6.00
N ARG A 164 17.05 22.52 4.82
CA ARG A 164 16.02 21.74 4.09
C ARG A 164 15.56 20.53 4.88
N SER A 165 16.49 19.82 5.53
CA SER A 165 16.17 18.69 6.41
C SER A 165 15.33 19.12 7.61
N GLY A 166 15.65 20.27 8.23
CA GLY A 166 14.87 20.84 9.32
C GLY A 166 13.43 21.17 8.92
N ILE A 167 13.23 21.85 7.78
CA ILE A 167 11.90 22.19 7.26
C ILE A 167 11.09 20.92 6.96
N LEU A 168 11.69 19.93 6.29
CA LEU A 168 11.00 18.67 5.98
C LEU A 168 10.61 17.90 7.23
N ARG A 169 11.44 17.90 8.28
CA ARG A 169 11.10 17.28 9.57
C ARG A 169 9.98 18.02 10.28
N LEU A 170 9.97 19.35 10.25
CA LEU A 170 8.90 20.14 10.82
C LEU A 170 7.56 19.87 10.11
N LEU A 171 7.57 19.88 8.77
CA LEU A 171 6.38 19.53 7.97
C LEU A 171 5.90 18.11 8.27
N ALA A 172 6.81 17.13 8.32
CA ALA A 172 6.46 15.76 8.68
C ALA A 172 5.87 15.67 10.09
N ALA A 173 6.38 16.44 11.07
CA ALA A 173 5.83 16.49 12.42
C ALA A 173 4.42 17.09 12.44
N VAL A 174 4.20 18.21 11.75
CA VAL A 174 2.88 18.84 11.64
C VAL A 174 1.87 17.89 10.99
N ILE A 175 2.24 17.25 9.87
CA ILE A 175 1.39 16.28 9.17
C ILE A 175 1.09 15.07 10.06
N SER A 176 2.08 14.58 10.81
CA SER A 176 1.89 13.44 11.74
C SER A 176 0.96 13.81 12.89
N CYS A 177 1.11 14.99 13.50
CA CYS A 177 0.23 15.47 14.54
C CYS A 177 -1.21 15.68 14.04
N TYR A 178 -1.37 16.27 12.86
CA TYR A 178 -2.68 16.43 12.23
C TYR A 178 -3.31 15.09 11.89
N GLY A 179 -2.53 14.15 11.34
CA GLY A 179 -3.00 12.79 11.04
C GLY A 179 -3.48 12.06 12.30
N LEU A 180 -2.76 12.19 13.42
CA LEU A 180 -3.16 11.62 14.70
C LEU A 180 -4.46 12.26 15.22
N TYR A 181 -4.58 13.58 15.13
CA TYR A 181 -5.82 14.29 15.48
C TYR A 181 -7.00 13.81 14.62
N ALA A 182 -6.83 13.82 13.29
CA ALA A 182 -7.85 13.36 12.34
C ALA A 182 -8.23 11.89 12.56
N PHE A 183 -7.27 11.05 12.96
CA PHE A 183 -7.51 9.64 13.25
C PHE A 183 -8.53 9.43 14.37
N PHE A 184 -8.39 10.17 15.47
CA PHE A 184 -9.37 10.12 16.57
C PHE A 184 -10.64 10.89 16.25
N HIS A 185 -10.53 12.06 15.61
CA HIS A 185 -11.68 12.90 15.31
C HIS A 185 -12.67 12.26 14.33
N ASN A 186 -12.17 11.50 13.33
CA ASN A 186 -13.01 10.79 12.36
C ASN A 186 -13.46 9.39 12.83
N GLY A 187 -13.19 9.00 14.08
CA GLY A 187 -13.62 7.70 14.60
C GLY A 187 -12.97 6.49 13.90
N LEU A 188 -11.79 6.64 13.28
CA LEU A 188 -11.08 5.52 12.65
C LEU A 188 -10.89 4.29 13.55
N PRO A 189 -10.66 4.43 14.88
CA PRO A 189 -10.65 3.28 15.79
C PRO A 189 -11.93 2.43 15.77
N ASP A 190 -13.10 3.05 15.57
CA ASP A 190 -14.37 2.34 15.58
C ASP A 190 -14.54 1.48 14.31
N TYR A 191 -14.05 1.97 13.17
CA TYR A 191 -13.99 1.21 11.92
C TYR A 191 -12.94 0.08 11.97
N LEU A 192 -11.79 0.31 12.63
CA LEU A 192 -10.74 -0.71 12.81
C LEU A 192 -11.17 -1.87 13.71
N LEU A 193 -12.01 -1.59 14.70
CA LEU A 193 -12.47 -2.56 15.70
C LEU A 193 -13.89 -3.07 15.43
N LEU A 194 -14.51 -2.69 14.30
CA LEU A 194 -15.90 -3.03 13.98
C LEU A 194 -16.90 -2.59 15.08
N ARG A 195 -16.57 -1.54 15.85
CA ARG A 195 -17.42 -1.02 16.93
C ARG A 195 -18.57 -0.16 16.41
N SER A 196 -18.43 0.39 15.21
CA SER A 196 -19.56 0.93 14.47
C SER A 196 -20.39 -0.24 13.93
N SER A 197 -21.25 -0.82 14.76
CA SER A 197 -22.39 -1.58 14.25
C SER A 197 -23.14 -0.63 13.33
N PHE A 198 -23.22 -0.96 12.05
CA PHE A 198 -23.98 -0.16 11.11
C PHE A 198 -25.41 -0.08 11.65
N VAL A 199 -25.81 1.06 12.20
CA VAL A 199 -27.21 1.46 12.22
C VAL A 199 -27.49 1.82 10.76
N PHE A 200 -27.62 0.81 9.91
CA PHE A 200 -28.35 0.97 8.66
C PHE A 200 -29.75 1.32 9.12
N PHE A 201 -30.13 2.59 8.99
CA PHE A 201 -31.52 2.98 9.09
C PHE A 201 -32.32 2.07 8.16
N SER A 202 -33.22 1.29 8.73
CA SER A 202 -34.36 0.76 8.00
C SER A 202 -35.07 1.98 7.43
N LEU A 203 -34.94 2.21 6.12
CA LEU A 203 -35.92 3.01 5.42
C LEU A 203 -37.05 2.03 5.11
N ASP A 204 -38.10 2.15 5.90
CA ASP A 204 -39.40 1.50 5.71
C ASP A 204 -39.95 1.79 4.30
#